data_AF-A0A3F2UAT6-F1
#
_entry.id   AF-A0A3F2UAT6-F1
#
_cell.length_a   1.000
_cell.length_b   1.000
_cell.length_c   1.000
_cell.angle_alpha   90.00
_cell.angle_beta   90.00
_cell.angle_gamma   90.00
#
_symmetry.space_group_name_H-M   'P 1'
#
loop_
_entity.id
_entity.type
_entity.pdbx_description
1 polymer ?
#
loop_
_entity_poly.entity_id
_entity_poly.type
_entity_poly.pdbx_seq_one_letter_code
_entity_poly.pdbx_strand_id
1 'polypeptide(L)'
;MICLPLCPGGKHLDLAAMGYDPVHKRTRRKNLKELAFTGITFHLSQKSPSRETVAGWFAGFSGNVGILGGYGDLLILDFDDEPNFERWRKGRDALIRSTPAAKSPSGFHVYLKSTEPIVSSSLHFGLRRVGHAKALGGYTVASPSILADGPEYRWLPGQSPFDLEPARVDNLAAISLLPVSPLKLAYDRLLGRGYFDDD
;
A
#
# COMPACT_ATOMS: atom_id res chain seq x y z
N MET A 1 7.51 7.81 6.81
CA MET A 1 6.78 7.41 5.57
C MET A 1 7.16 8.35 4.43
N ILE A 2 6.94 7.97 3.17
CA ILE A 2 7.17 8.85 1.99
C ILE A 2 5.84 9.09 1.28
N CYS A 3 5.52 10.36 1.04
CA CYS A 3 4.33 10.77 0.31
C CYS A 3 4.56 10.81 -1.20
N LEU A 4 3.54 10.44 -1.97
CA LEU A 4 3.53 10.45 -3.43
C LEU A 4 2.40 11.35 -3.93
N PRO A 5 2.62 12.21 -4.94
CA PRO A 5 1.54 12.97 -5.54
C PRO A 5 0.64 12.04 -6.38
N LEU A 6 -0.67 12.18 -6.23
CA LEU A 6 -1.67 11.49 -7.04
C LEU A 6 -2.48 12.50 -7.82
N CYS A 7 -2.99 12.08 -8.99
CA CYS A 7 -3.83 12.93 -9.83
C CYS A 7 -5.08 13.42 -9.05
N PRO A 8 -5.53 14.67 -9.26
CA PRO A 8 -6.74 15.20 -8.63
C PRO A 8 -7.97 14.30 -8.80
N GLY A 9 -8.70 14.06 -7.72
CA GLY A 9 -9.88 13.17 -7.70
C GLY A 9 -9.59 11.69 -8.00
N GLY A 10 -8.33 11.32 -8.22
CA GLY A 10 -7.92 9.99 -8.64
C GLY A 10 -7.11 9.23 -7.59
N LYS A 11 -6.77 7.98 -7.93
CA LYS A 11 -5.93 7.07 -7.13
C LYS A 11 -4.56 6.80 -7.76
N HIS A 12 -4.29 7.40 -8.91
CA HIS A 12 -3.11 7.11 -9.74
C HIS A 12 -2.01 8.13 -9.46
N LEU A 13 -0.75 7.68 -9.46
CA LEU A 13 0.42 8.56 -9.37
C LEU A 13 0.33 9.67 -10.41
N ASP A 14 0.64 10.89 -9.99
CA ASP A 14 0.85 12.00 -10.91
C ASP A 14 2.29 11.95 -11.45
N LEU A 15 2.48 11.09 -12.45
CA LEU A 15 3.80 10.89 -13.07
C LEU A 15 4.38 12.19 -13.63
N ALA A 16 3.54 13.11 -14.13
CA ALA A 16 4.00 14.37 -14.67
C ALA A 16 4.55 15.29 -13.56
N ALA A 17 3.85 15.38 -12.42
CA ALA A 17 4.35 16.10 -11.24
C ALA A 17 5.64 15.47 -10.68
N MET A 18 5.81 14.16 -10.86
CA MET A 18 7.03 13.44 -10.49
C MET A 18 8.17 13.53 -11.52
N GLY A 19 7.96 14.20 -12.66
CA GLY A 19 8.96 14.39 -13.72
C GLY A 19 9.08 13.25 -14.73
N TYR A 20 8.15 12.29 -14.76
CA TYR A 20 8.12 11.17 -15.70
C TYR A 20 7.11 11.41 -16.84
N ASP A 21 7.39 10.87 -18.05
CA ASP A 21 6.40 10.86 -19.14
C ASP A 21 5.24 9.88 -18.80
N PRO A 22 3.98 10.35 -18.72
CA PRO A 22 2.82 9.49 -18.49
C PRO A 22 2.41 8.72 -19.75
N VAL A 23 3.31 7.89 -20.30
CA VAL A 23 3.09 7.11 -21.54
C VAL A 23 1.79 6.28 -21.51
N HIS A 24 1.42 5.77 -20.33
CA HIS A 24 0.19 5.02 -20.12
C HIS A 24 -1.08 5.86 -20.37
N LYS A 25 -1.05 7.19 -20.15
CA LYS A 25 -2.18 8.08 -20.47
C LYS A 25 -2.30 8.29 -21.98
N ARG A 26 -1.17 8.51 -22.66
CA ARG A 26 -1.11 8.68 -24.14
C ARG A 26 -1.62 7.44 -24.88
N THR A 27 -1.20 6.27 -24.42
CA THR A 27 -1.52 4.98 -25.07
C THR A 27 -2.78 4.30 -24.54
N ARG A 28 -3.30 4.74 -23.39
CA ARG A 28 -4.41 4.12 -22.64
C ARG A 28 -4.20 2.62 -22.35
N ARG A 29 -2.94 2.19 -22.25
CA ARG A 29 -2.58 0.80 -22.01
C ARG A 29 -2.44 0.49 -20.52
N LYS A 30 -3.23 -0.49 -20.05
CA LYS A 30 -3.22 -0.93 -18.65
C LYS A 30 -1.88 -1.53 -18.22
N ASN A 31 -1.24 -2.35 -19.07
CA ASN A 31 0.05 -2.94 -18.72
C ASN A 31 1.18 -1.90 -18.57
N LEU A 32 1.16 -0.83 -19.38
CA LEU A 32 2.11 0.28 -19.21
C LEU A 32 1.85 1.07 -17.92
N LYS A 33 0.58 1.20 -17.53
CA LYS A 33 0.20 1.80 -16.24
C LYS A 33 0.77 0.99 -15.07
N GLU A 34 0.54 -0.33 -15.08
CA GLU A 34 1.01 -1.24 -14.04
C GLU A 34 2.53 -1.26 -13.96
N LEU A 35 3.22 -1.39 -15.10
CA LEU A 35 4.67 -1.33 -15.18
C LEU A 35 5.21 -0.01 -14.60
N ALA A 36 4.66 1.13 -15.00
CA ALA A 36 5.12 2.43 -14.52
C ALA A 36 4.93 2.55 -13.00
N PHE A 37 3.76 2.21 -12.47
CA PHE A 37 3.46 2.41 -11.06
C PHE A 37 4.24 1.44 -10.18
N THR A 38 4.26 0.15 -10.51
CA THR A 38 5.02 -0.85 -9.76
C THR A 38 6.52 -0.60 -9.88
N GLY A 39 7.03 -0.28 -11.07
CA GLY A 39 8.45 0.01 -11.28
C GLY A 39 8.94 1.25 -10.50
N ILE A 40 8.21 2.37 -10.58
CA ILE A 40 8.56 3.60 -9.86
C ILE A 40 8.48 3.39 -8.36
N THR A 41 7.40 2.80 -7.84
CA THR A 41 7.28 2.58 -6.40
C THR A 41 8.30 1.58 -5.87
N PHE A 42 8.60 0.52 -6.61
CA PHE A 42 9.69 -0.39 -6.26
C PHE A 42 11.02 0.37 -6.18
N HIS A 43 11.37 1.14 -7.20
CA HIS A 43 12.60 1.95 -7.21
C HIS A 43 12.67 2.90 -6.01
N LEU A 44 11.62 3.69 -5.77
CA LEU A 44 11.59 4.67 -4.67
C LEU A 44 11.62 4.01 -3.29
N SER A 45 11.11 2.78 -3.15
CA SER A 45 11.17 2.05 -1.88
C SER A 45 12.58 1.60 -1.53
N GLN A 46 13.42 1.35 -2.55
CA GLN A 46 14.81 0.91 -2.40
C GLN A 46 15.79 2.09 -2.37
N LYS A 47 15.54 3.12 -3.17
CA LYS A 47 16.33 4.35 -3.25
C LYS A 47 15.41 5.53 -3.01
N SER A 48 15.34 5.95 -1.75
CA SER A 48 14.42 7.01 -1.36
C SER A 48 14.75 8.34 -2.03
N PRO A 49 13.74 9.07 -2.53
CA PRO A 49 13.92 10.44 -3.02
C PRO A 49 14.39 11.36 -1.89
N SER A 50 15.12 12.42 -2.26
CA SER A 50 15.48 13.47 -1.31
C SER A 50 14.24 14.23 -0.82
N ARG A 51 14.37 14.93 0.32
CA ARG A 51 13.28 15.79 0.83
C ARG A 51 12.93 16.88 -0.17
N GLU A 52 13.92 17.44 -0.85
CA GLU A 52 13.78 18.48 -1.87
C GLU A 52 13.03 17.96 -3.08
N THR A 53 13.33 16.72 -3.52
CA THR A 53 12.60 16.04 -4.59
C THR A 53 11.13 15.86 -4.22
N VAL A 54 10.85 15.34 -3.02
CA VAL A 54 9.46 15.17 -2.56
C VAL A 54 8.77 16.52 -2.46
N ALA A 55 9.40 17.55 -1.89
CA ALA A 55 8.83 18.89 -1.82
C ALA A 55 8.50 19.46 -3.22
N GLY A 56 9.38 19.23 -4.19
CA GLY A 56 9.18 19.63 -5.59
C GLY A 56 7.96 18.98 -6.23
N TRP A 57 7.69 17.69 -5.94
CA TRP A 57 6.49 16.99 -6.42
C TRP A 57 5.17 17.61 -5.94
N PHE A 58 5.21 18.25 -4.78
CA PHE A 58 4.05 18.90 -4.17
C PHE A 58 4.03 20.42 -4.39
N ALA A 59 4.96 20.99 -5.17
CA ALA A 59 4.93 22.40 -5.53
C ALA A 59 3.70 22.68 -6.43
N GLY A 60 2.77 23.52 -5.96
CA GLY A 60 1.52 23.80 -6.67
C GLY A 60 0.49 22.65 -6.60
N PHE A 61 0.63 21.75 -5.62
CA PHE A 61 -0.20 20.56 -5.48
C PHE A 61 -1.69 20.89 -5.31
N SER A 62 -2.50 20.27 -6.17
CA SER A 62 -3.97 20.27 -6.13
C SER A 62 -4.56 18.85 -6.14
N GLY A 63 -3.69 17.86 -5.96
CA GLY A 63 -4.01 16.45 -6.17
C GLY A 63 -4.40 15.71 -4.89
N ASN A 64 -4.32 14.38 -4.98
CA ASN A 64 -4.45 13.48 -3.84
C ASN A 64 -3.07 13.04 -3.34
N VAL A 65 -2.99 12.58 -2.11
CA VAL A 65 -1.74 12.11 -1.49
C VAL A 65 -1.75 10.60 -1.44
N GLY A 66 -0.65 9.97 -1.83
CA GLY A 66 -0.40 8.56 -1.60
C GLY A 66 0.72 8.32 -0.60
N ILE A 67 0.77 7.14 0.00
CA ILE A 67 1.87 6.70 0.86
C ILE A 67 2.56 5.51 0.20
N LEU A 68 3.88 5.63 0.03
CA LEU A 68 4.74 4.60 -0.55
C LEU A 68 4.92 3.43 0.43
N GLY A 69 4.60 2.21 -0.02
CA GLY A 69 4.91 0.97 0.70
C GLY A 69 6.36 0.52 0.50
N GLY A 70 6.84 -0.35 1.37
CA GLY A 70 8.17 -0.97 1.31
C GLY A 70 9.32 -0.09 1.79
N TYR A 71 9.19 1.24 1.73
CA TYR A 71 10.20 2.15 2.29
C TYR A 71 10.26 2.02 3.82
N GLY A 72 11.46 1.74 4.35
CA GLY A 72 11.66 1.54 5.79
C GLY A 72 10.77 0.42 6.36
N ASP A 73 10.63 -0.66 5.57
CA ASP A 73 9.84 -1.85 5.86
C ASP A 73 8.33 -1.62 6.05
N LEU A 74 7.82 -0.48 5.54
CA LEU A 74 6.42 -0.14 5.67
C LEU A 74 5.52 -1.12 4.91
N LEU A 75 4.64 -1.78 5.65
CA LEU A 75 3.55 -2.61 5.16
C LEU A 75 2.23 -1.88 5.36
N ILE A 76 1.43 -1.76 4.30
CA ILE A 76 0.09 -1.18 4.38
C ILE A 76 -0.92 -2.27 4.05
N LEU A 77 -1.78 -2.59 5.01
CA LEU A 77 -2.92 -3.49 4.80
C LEU A 77 -4.09 -2.66 4.28
N ASP A 78 -4.43 -2.84 3.01
CA ASP A 78 -5.55 -2.19 2.35
C ASP A 78 -6.73 -3.17 2.31
N PHE A 79 -7.64 -3.03 3.26
CA PHE A 79 -8.87 -3.83 3.34
C PHE A 79 -9.93 -3.25 2.40
N ASP A 80 -10.47 -4.10 1.52
CA ASP A 80 -11.43 -3.68 0.49
C ASP A 80 -12.77 -3.23 1.08
N ASP A 81 -13.17 -3.80 2.23
CA ASP A 81 -14.44 -3.54 2.89
C ASP A 81 -14.35 -3.59 4.43
N GLU A 82 -15.27 -2.88 5.09
CA GLU A 82 -15.39 -2.84 6.56
C GLU A 82 -15.67 -4.22 7.20
N PRO A 83 -16.59 -5.06 6.69
CA PRO A 83 -16.79 -6.40 7.25
C PRO A 83 -15.52 -7.27 7.29
N ASN A 84 -14.66 -7.19 6.29
CA ASN A 84 -13.39 -7.91 6.25
C ASN A 84 -12.40 -7.37 7.28
N PHE A 85 -12.30 -6.04 7.41
CA PHE A 85 -11.50 -5.41 8.44
C PHE A 85 -11.97 -5.81 9.85
N GLU A 86 -13.26 -5.68 10.17
CA GLU A 86 -13.80 -6.02 11.48
C GLU A 86 -13.60 -7.50 11.84
N ARG A 87 -13.80 -8.40 10.86
CA ARG A 87 -13.56 -9.83 11.06
C ARG A 87 -12.10 -10.11 11.40
N TRP A 88 -11.16 -9.48 10.71
CA TRP A 88 -9.73 -9.67 10.98
C TRP A 88 -9.29 -8.99 12.28
N ARG A 89 -9.82 -7.80 12.58
CA ARG A 89 -9.54 -7.01 13.80
C ARG A 89 -9.92 -7.77 15.06
N LYS A 90 -10.94 -8.64 15.03
CA LYS A 90 -11.36 -9.44 16.19
C LYS A 90 -10.17 -10.19 16.81
N GLY A 91 -9.83 -9.83 18.04
CA GLY A 91 -8.67 -10.37 18.78
C GLY A 91 -7.34 -9.65 18.56
N ARG A 92 -7.33 -8.51 17.85
CA ARG A 92 -6.16 -7.69 17.50
C ARG A 92 -6.31 -6.21 17.87
N ASP A 93 -7.19 -5.90 18.81
CA ASP A 93 -7.51 -4.51 19.18
C ASP A 93 -6.31 -3.73 19.71
N ALA A 94 -5.41 -4.41 20.44
CA ALA A 94 -4.18 -3.80 20.93
C ALA A 94 -3.25 -3.37 19.78
N LEU A 95 -3.15 -4.18 18.73
CA LEU A 95 -2.36 -3.86 17.54
C LEU A 95 -2.96 -2.65 16.80
N ILE A 96 -4.27 -2.64 16.57
CA ILE A 96 -4.93 -1.53 15.86
C ILE A 96 -4.80 -0.22 16.62
N ARG A 97 -4.93 -0.23 17.95
CA ARG A 97 -4.77 0.98 18.76
C ARG A 97 -3.33 1.50 18.86
N SER A 98 -2.33 0.70 18.51
CA SER A 98 -0.92 1.04 18.65
C SER A 98 -0.24 1.38 17.32
N THR A 99 -1.02 1.56 16.25
CA THR A 99 -0.48 1.82 14.92
C THR A 99 -1.34 2.79 14.13
N PRO A 100 -0.79 3.52 13.14
CA PRO A 100 -1.63 4.36 12.29
C PRO A 100 -2.66 3.55 11.53
N ALA A 101 -3.86 4.09 11.45
CA ALA A 101 -4.94 3.52 10.66
C ALA A 101 -5.84 4.61 10.09
N ALA A 102 -6.39 4.35 8.92
CA ALA A 102 -7.29 5.27 8.23
C ALA A 102 -8.52 4.55 7.71
N LYS A 103 -9.67 5.23 7.75
CA LYS A 103 -10.85 4.86 6.98
C LYS A 103 -10.61 5.20 5.51
N SER A 104 -10.77 4.22 4.63
CA SER A 104 -10.89 4.42 3.19
C SER A 104 -12.38 4.49 2.81
N PRO A 105 -12.73 4.89 1.58
CA PRO A 105 -14.13 4.97 1.13
C PRO A 105 -14.98 3.74 1.43
N SER A 106 -14.42 2.53 1.30
CA SER A 106 -15.14 1.27 1.50
C SER A 106 -14.62 0.44 2.68
N GLY A 107 -13.37 0.62 3.08
CA GLY A 107 -12.70 -0.22 4.07
C GLY A 107 -11.70 0.56 4.91
N PHE A 108 -10.51 0.00 5.11
CA PHE A 108 -9.51 0.56 6.03
C PHE A 108 -8.09 0.34 5.53
N HIS A 109 -7.21 1.30 5.81
CA HIS A 109 -5.78 1.15 5.70
C HIS A 109 -5.17 1.00 7.09
N VAL A 110 -4.38 -0.04 7.32
CA VAL A 110 -3.59 -0.22 8.56
C VAL A 110 -2.12 -0.22 8.18
N TYR A 111 -1.33 0.62 8.86
CA TYR A 111 0.09 0.81 8.55
C TYR A 111 0.90 0.06 9.59
N LEU A 112 1.85 -0.76 9.16
CA LEU A 112 2.71 -1.61 9.99
C LEU A 112 4.14 -1.56 9.47
N LYS A 113 5.09 -2.11 10.22
CA LYS A 113 6.43 -2.47 9.73
C LYS A 113 6.60 -3.98 9.79
N SER A 114 7.04 -4.58 8.70
CA SER A 114 7.40 -6.01 8.66
C SER A 114 8.88 -6.17 8.98
N THR A 115 9.30 -7.21 9.68
CA THR A 115 10.75 -7.51 9.80
C THR A 115 11.26 -8.26 8.58
N GLU A 116 10.38 -8.94 7.84
CA GLU A 116 10.70 -9.59 6.57
C GLU A 116 10.33 -8.69 5.37
N PRO A 117 11.12 -8.72 4.27
CA PRO A 117 10.75 -8.06 3.02
C PRO A 117 9.43 -8.59 2.45
N ILE A 118 8.48 -7.69 2.19
CA ILE A 118 7.18 -8.05 1.59
C ILE A 118 7.04 -7.34 0.24
N VAL A 119 6.67 -8.10 -0.78
CA VAL A 119 6.20 -7.55 -2.06
C VAL A 119 4.70 -7.29 -2.01
N SER A 120 4.25 -6.27 -2.73
CA SER A 120 2.82 -5.98 -2.83
C SER A 120 2.07 -7.17 -3.42
N SER A 121 0.98 -7.56 -2.77
CA SER A 121 0.26 -8.79 -3.10
C SER A 121 -1.24 -8.65 -2.83
N SER A 122 -1.99 -9.71 -3.15
CA SER A 122 -3.30 -9.88 -2.55
C SER A 122 -3.16 -10.09 -1.04
N LEU A 123 -4.25 -9.86 -0.31
CA LEU A 123 -4.33 -10.11 1.13
C LEU A 123 -5.46 -11.08 1.40
N HIS A 124 -5.15 -12.19 2.07
CA HIS A 124 -6.10 -13.23 2.41
C HIS A 124 -6.19 -13.43 3.91
N PHE A 125 -7.40 -13.71 4.39
CA PHE A 125 -7.69 -14.17 5.75
C PHE A 125 -8.41 -15.52 5.64
N GLY A 126 -7.68 -16.59 5.93
CA GLY A 126 -8.10 -17.95 5.58
C GLY A 126 -8.21 -18.12 4.06
N LEU A 127 -9.33 -18.66 3.58
CA LEU A 127 -9.59 -18.84 2.14
C LEU A 127 -10.12 -17.58 1.45
N ARG A 128 -10.50 -16.54 2.19
CA ARG A 128 -11.13 -15.34 1.64
C ARG A 128 -10.09 -14.26 1.36
N ARG A 129 -10.10 -13.71 0.15
CA ARG A 129 -9.40 -12.45 -0.15
C ARG A 129 -10.12 -11.32 0.56
N VAL A 130 -9.36 -10.52 1.30
CA VAL A 130 -9.85 -9.40 2.13
C VAL A 130 -9.34 -8.05 1.65
N GLY A 131 -8.37 -8.04 0.74
CA GLY A 131 -7.82 -6.82 0.16
C GLY A 131 -6.45 -7.02 -0.46
N HIS A 132 -5.53 -6.09 -0.16
CA HIS A 132 -4.15 -6.09 -0.65
C HIS A 132 -3.16 -5.74 0.46
N ALA A 133 -1.97 -6.36 0.38
CA ALA A 133 -0.79 -5.83 1.05
C ALA A 133 -0.10 -4.88 0.06
N LYS A 134 0.16 -3.64 0.48
CA LYS A 134 1.02 -2.70 -0.25
C LYS A 134 2.34 -2.57 0.52
N ALA A 135 3.42 -2.99 -0.12
CA ALA A 135 4.77 -2.94 0.39
C ALA A 135 5.70 -2.62 -0.79
N LEU A 136 6.75 -3.39 -1.05
CA LEU A 136 7.60 -3.18 -2.23
C LEU A 136 6.76 -3.18 -3.51
N GLY A 137 6.97 -2.17 -4.37
CA GLY A 137 6.23 -2.01 -5.63
C GLY A 137 4.77 -1.58 -5.47
N GLY A 138 4.38 -1.04 -4.31
CA GLY A 138 3.02 -0.59 -4.05
C GLY A 138 2.93 0.70 -3.26
N TYR A 139 1.74 1.28 -3.31
CA TYR A 139 1.36 2.46 -2.54
C TYR A 139 -0.15 2.42 -2.28
N THR A 140 -0.62 3.22 -1.33
CA THR A 140 -2.05 3.47 -1.11
C THR A 140 -2.38 4.95 -1.29
N VAL A 141 -3.66 5.25 -1.50
CA VAL A 141 -4.17 6.62 -1.30
C VAL A 141 -4.25 6.89 0.20
N ALA A 142 -3.92 8.10 0.63
CA ALA A 142 -3.88 8.48 2.04
C ALA A 142 -4.73 9.72 2.32
N SER A 143 -5.11 9.89 3.58
CA SER A 143 -5.75 11.13 4.05
C SER A 143 -4.79 12.32 3.86
N PRO A 144 -5.29 13.52 3.48
CA PRO A 144 -6.70 13.94 3.37
C PRO A 144 -7.30 13.84 1.96
N SER A 145 -6.90 12.85 1.15
CA SER A 145 -7.38 12.72 -0.24
C SER A 145 -8.90 12.61 -0.35
N ILE A 146 -9.45 13.20 -1.43
CA ILE A 146 -10.86 13.15 -1.79
C ILE A 146 -10.98 12.65 -3.23
N LEU A 147 -11.82 11.66 -3.47
CA LEU A 147 -12.07 11.13 -4.81
C LEU A 147 -13.06 12.01 -5.57
N ALA A 148 -13.04 11.93 -6.91
CA ALA A 148 -13.91 12.74 -7.76
C ALA A 148 -15.41 12.56 -7.50
N ASP A 149 -15.80 11.40 -6.98
CA ASP A 149 -17.17 11.06 -6.59
C ASP A 149 -17.55 11.51 -5.17
N GLY A 150 -16.61 12.13 -4.43
CA GLY A 150 -16.83 12.67 -3.08
C GLY A 150 -16.28 11.85 -1.90
N PRO A 151 -16.10 10.50 -1.95
CA PRO A 151 -15.52 9.76 -0.84
C PRO A 151 -14.13 10.26 -0.43
N GLU A 152 -13.92 10.34 0.88
CA GLU A 152 -12.70 10.86 1.49
C GLU A 152 -11.94 9.79 2.28
N TYR A 153 -10.64 10.01 2.42
CA TYR A 153 -9.77 9.22 3.28
C TYR A 153 -9.52 9.98 4.57
N ARG A 154 -9.70 9.32 5.72
CA ARG A 154 -9.55 9.95 7.04
C ARG A 154 -8.77 9.07 7.99
N TRP A 155 -7.77 9.64 8.67
CA TRP A 155 -7.13 8.96 9.80
C TRP A 155 -8.16 8.66 10.89
N LEU A 156 -8.03 7.53 11.56
CA LEU A 156 -8.79 7.28 12.78
C LEU A 156 -8.33 8.24 13.89
N PRO A 157 -9.20 8.61 14.84
CA PRO A 157 -8.84 9.56 15.90
C PRO A 157 -7.58 9.15 16.65
N GLY A 158 -6.57 10.03 16.66
CA GLY A 158 -5.27 9.81 17.32
C GLY A 158 -4.41 8.70 16.68
N GLN A 159 -4.69 8.31 15.44
CA GLN A 159 -3.97 7.25 14.72
C GLN A 159 -3.42 7.77 13.39
N SER A 160 -3.04 9.05 13.31
CA SER A 160 -2.27 9.53 12.17
C SER A 160 -0.80 9.13 12.29
N PRO A 161 -0.01 9.17 11.21
CA PRO A 161 1.44 8.98 11.27
C PRO A 161 2.20 10.03 12.08
N PHE A 162 1.53 11.10 12.54
CA PHE A 162 2.09 12.09 13.45
C PHE A 162 1.83 11.75 14.92
N ASP A 163 0.85 10.89 15.19
CA ASP A 163 0.45 10.47 16.55
C ASP A 163 1.12 9.14 16.94
N LEU A 164 1.24 8.22 15.99
CA LEU A 164 1.74 6.86 16.21
C LEU A 164 2.78 6.47 15.16
N GLU A 165 3.78 5.73 15.60
CA GLU A 165 4.67 5.00 14.70
C GLU A 165 4.03 3.67 14.27
N PRO A 166 4.26 3.19 13.03
CA PRO A 166 3.80 1.87 12.62
C PRO A 166 4.33 0.76 13.52
N ALA A 167 3.42 -0.02 14.09
CA ALA A 167 3.74 -1.18 14.91
C ALA A 167 4.51 -2.24 14.10
N ARG A 168 5.45 -2.92 14.75
CA ARG A 168 6.25 -3.98 14.12
C ARG A 168 5.55 -5.33 14.21
N VAL A 169 5.63 -6.09 13.14
CA VAL A 169 5.19 -7.49 13.04
C VAL A 169 6.25 -8.28 12.27
N ASP A 170 6.36 -9.58 12.52
CA ASP A 170 7.39 -10.37 11.84
C ASP A 170 7.10 -10.46 10.33
N ASN A 171 5.87 -10.88 9.99
CA ASN A 171 5.34 -11.02 8.64
C ASN A 171 3.80 -11.08 8.65
N LEU A 172 3.17 -11.28 7.49
CA LEU A 172 1.71 -11.39 7.38
C LEU A 172 1.14 -12.56 8.19
N ALA A 173 1.84 -13.70 8.27
CA ALA A 173 1.34 -14.88 8.96
C ALA A 173 1.24 -14.65 10.48
N ALA A 174 2.16 -13.86 11.06
CA ALA A 174 2.11 -13.46 12.48
C ALA A 174 0.81 -12.73 12.86
N ILE A 175 0.17 -12.08 11.89
CA ILE A 175 -1.13 -11.41 12.04
C ILE A 175 -2.28 -12.14 11.35
N SER A 176 -2.11 -13.44 11.10
CA SER A 176 -3.10 -14.33 10.50
C SER A 176 -3.51 -13.95 9.07
N LEU A 177 -2.64 -13.27 8.32
CA LEU A 177 -2.86 -12.89 6.92
C LEU A 177 -1.92 -13.65 5.99
N LEU A 178 -2.31 -13.78 4.72
CA LEU A 178 -1.50 -14.47 3.70
C LEU A 178 -1.44 -13.66 2.39
N PRO A 179 -0.31 -13.69 1.67
CA PRO A 179 -0.14 -12.94 0.42
C PRO A 179 -0.88 -13.57 -0.77
N VAL A 180 -1.23 -14.86 -0.65
CA VAL A 180 -1.98 -15.65 -1.64
C VAL A 180 -2.97 -16.57 -0.92
N SER A 181 -3.89 -17.18 -1.66
CA SER A 181 -4.78 -18.18 -1.06
C SER A 181 -3.97 -19.41 -0.59
N PRO A 182 -4.38 -20.09 0.50
CA PRO A 182 -3.75 -21.32 0.96
C PRO A 182 -3.65 -22.41 -0.14
N LEU A 183 -4.65 -22.50 -1.02
CA LEU A 183 -4.66 -23.44 -2.14
C LEU A 183 -3.57 -23.11 -3.17
N LYS A 184 -3.39 -21.83 -3.50
CA LYS A 184 -2.32 -21.39 -4.40
C LYS A 184 -0.95 -21.63 -3.78
N LEU A 185 -0.79 -21.35 -2.49
CA LEU A 185 0.47 -21.60 -1.77
C LEU A 185 0.85 -23.09 -1.81
N ALA A 186 -0.11 -23.99 -1.58
CA ALA A 186 0.10 -25.42 -1.68
C ALA A 186 0.46 -25.84 -3.12
N TYR A 187 -0.24 -25.31 -4.12
CA TYR A 187 0.03 -25.58 -5.53
C TYR A 187 1.42 -25.12 -5.97
N ASP A 188 1.84 -23.91 -5.61
CA ASP A 188 3.16 -23.39 -5.97
C ASP A 188 4.29 -24.22 -5.33
N ARG A 189 4.11 -24.62 -4.05
CA ARG A 189 5.05 -25.51 -3.35
C ARG A 189 5.18 -26.88 -4.02
N LEU A 190 4.05 -27.48 -4.42
CA LEU A 190 4.07 -28.76 -5.15
C LEU A 190 4.84 -28.69 -6.46
N LEU A 191 4.84 -27.52 -7.11
CA LEU A 191 5.54 -27.30 -8.37
C LEU A 191 6.95 -26.71 -8.22
N GLY A 192 7.45 -26.56 -6.99
CA GLY A 192 8.75 -25.93 -6.74
C GLY A 192 8.86 -24.50 -7.27
N ARG A 193 7.74 -23.78 -7.38
CA ARG A 193 7.72 -22.41 -7.93
C ARG A 193 8.01 -21.37 -6.85
N GLY A 194 8.77 -20.34 -7.21
CA GLY A 194 8.91 -19.12 -6.40
C GLY A 194 10.28 -18.89 -5.76
N TYR A 195 11.21 -19.83 -5.92
CA TYR A 195 12.62 -19.65 -5.58
C TYR A 195 13.43 -19.76 -6.86
N PHE A 196 14.49 -18.95 -6.95
CA PHE A 196 15.53 -19.19 -7.94
C PHE A 196 16.45 -20.29 -7.41
N ASP A 197 17.12 -20.99 -8.31
CA ASP A 197 18.22 -21.86 -7.92
C ASP A 197 19.30 -21.00 -7.27
N ASP A 198 19.95 -21.52 -6.22
CA ASP A 198 21.13 -20.86 -5.65
C ASP A 198 22.24 -20.90 -6.71
N ASP A 199 22.75 -19.72 -7.11
CA ASP A 199 23.89 -19.56 -8.03
C ASP A 199 25.18 -20.20 -7.47
#